data_AF-A0A8T4Q9W4-F1
#
_entry.id   AF-A0A8T4Q9W4-F1
#
_cell.length_a   1.000
_cell.length_b   1.000
_cell.length_c   1.000
_cell.angle_alpha   90.00
_cell.angle_beta   90.00
_cell.angle_gamma   90.00
#
_symmetry.space_group_name_H-M   'P 1'
#
loop_
_entity.id
_entity.type
_entity.pdbx_description
1 polymer ?
#
loop_
_entity_poly.entity_id
_entity_poly.type
_entity_poly.pdbx_seq_one_letter_code
_entity_poly.pdbx_strand_id
1 'polypeptide(L)'
;GRSIDYVYKVVKCYREAVDSFIEGSYSKEKIENWNKELGSVYNRGFWEGGYYLGKQLGEWSGAYGSQSQFEKKFIGTGRHYFSNKKIGEFKLEAGELKKGDKIMITGNTTGFIECKVEELYVNGKPSEKAVKGDLITIPVERIREKDKLFVLDKR
;
A
#
# COMPACT_ATOMS: atom_id res chain seq x y z
N GLY A 1 -11.00 -13.17 -3.18
CA GLY A 1 -10.12 -12.51 -4.16
C GLY A 1 -8.79 -12.18 -3.52
N ARG A 2 -7.70 -12.08 -4.28
CA ARG A 2 -6.39 -11.60 -3.79
C ARG A 2 -6.51 -10.13 -3.37
N SER A 3 -5.69 -9.68 -2.43
CA SER A 3 -5.71 -8.29 -1.97
C SER A 3 -5.30 -7.32 -3.09
N ILE A 4 -5.83 -6.09 -3.08
CA ILE A 4 -5.55 -5.08 -4.11
C ILE A 4 -4.05 -4.71 -4.10
N ASP A 5 -3.45 -4.64 -2.91
CA ASP A 5 -2.00 -4.42 -2.73
C ASP A 5 -1.15 -5.50 -3.42
N TYR A 6 -1.57 -6.75 -3.35
CA TYR A 6 -0.88 -7.85 -4.02
C TYR A 6 -0.92 -7.68 -5.53
N VAL A 7 -2.11 -7.42 -6.10
CA VAL A 7 -2.26 -7.26 -7.56
C VAL A 7 -1.43 -6.06 -8.05
N TYR A 8 -1.49 -4.94 -7.35
CA TYR A 8 -0.74 -3.73 -7.71
C TYR A 8 0.78 -3.98 -7.74
N LYS A 9 1.36 -4.50 -6.64
CA LYS A 9 2.81 -4.72 -6.58
C LYS A 9 3.29 -5.75 -7.60
N VAL A 10 2.54 -6.84 -7.79
CA VAL A 10 2.90 -7.87 -8.78
C VAL A 10 2.92 -7.28 -10.19
N VAL A 11 1.84 -6.61 -10.61
CA VAL A 11 1.76 -6.04 -11.96
C VAL A 11 2.85 -4.99 -12.17
N LYS A 12 3.10 -4.13 -11.16
CA LYS A 12 4.16 -3.11 -11.20
C LYS A 12 5.54 -3.75 -11.41
N CYS A 13 5.97 -4.68 -10.55
CA CYS A 13 7.31 -5.28 -10.66
C CYS A 13 7.51 -6.01 -11.99
N TYR A 14 6.50 -6.77 -12.45
CA TYR A 14 6.61 -7.45 -13.75
C TYR A 14 6.67 -6.48 -14.92
N ARG A 15 5.91 -5.38 -14.87
CA ARG A 15 5.94 -4.37 -15.93
C ARG A 15 7.30 -3.69 -16.02
N GLU A 16 7.83 -3.24 -14.88
CA GLU A 16 9.16 -2.62 -14.80
C GLU A 16 10.28 -3.58 -15.25
N ALA A 17 10.14 -4.87 -14.97
CA ALA A 17 11.09 -5.89 -15.43
C ALA A 17 11.08 -6.07 -16.96
N VAL A 18 9.89 -6.10 -17.57
CA VAL A 18 9.74 -6.17 -19.04
C VAL A 18 10.29 -4.89 -19.69
N ASP A 19 9.92 -3.72 -19.17
CA ASP A 19 10.38 -2.44 -19.72
C ASP A 19 11.91 -2.31 -19.59
N SER A 20 12.50 -2.72 -18.44
CA SER A 20 13.96 -2.74 -18.26
C SER A 20 14.68 -3.72 -19.19
N PHE A 21 14.04 -4.84 -19.54
CA PHE A 21 14.59 -5.80 -20.50
C PHE A 21 14.61 -5.21 -21.93
N ILE A 22 13.53 -4.54 -22.32
CA ILE A 22 13.41 -3.88 -23.63
C ILE A 22 14.44 -2.74 -23.76
N GLU A 23 14.66 -1.98 -22.69
CA GLU A 23 15.61 -0.87 -22.64
C GLU A 23 17.08 -1.31 -22.46
N GLY A 24 17.34 -2.60 -22.27
CA GLY A 24 18.69 -3.13 -22.02
C GLY A 24 19.28 -2.74 -20.65
N SER A 25 18.47 -2.19 -19.75
CA SER A 25 18.87 -1.74 -18.40
C SER A 25 18.58 -2.78 -17.31
N TYR A 26 18.42 -4.04 -17.70
CA TYR A 26 18.11 -5.17 -16.82
C TYR A 26 19.36 -5.59 -16.02
N SER A 27 19.36 -5.30 -14.71
CA SER A 27 20.51 -5.56 -13.82
C SER A 27 20.14 -6.42 -12.62
N LYS A 28 21.14 -7.05 -11.99
CA LYS A 28 20.94 -7.84 -10.75
C LYS A 28 20.39 -7.00 -9.61
N GLU A 29 20.80 -5.73 -9.50
CA GLU A 29 20.31 -4.81 -8.47
C GLU A 29 18.81 -4.54 -8.59
N LYS A 30 18.30 -4.37 -9.82
CA LYS A 30 16.86 -4.20 -10.06
C LYS A 30 16.08 -5.46 -9.69
N ILE A 31 16.63 -6.65 -10.00
CA ILE A 31 16.03 -7.93 -9.63
C ILE A 31 15.92 -8.06 -8.10
N GLU A 32 16.98 -7.74 -7.36
CA GLU A 32 16.95 -7.75 -5.90
C GLU A 32 15.91 -6.78 -5.34
N ASN A 33 15.80 -5.57 -5.91
CA ASN A 33 14.80 -4.60 -5.49
C ASN A 33 13.36 -5.11 -5.75
N TRP A 34 13.08 -5.65 -6.93
CA TRP A 34 11.77 -6.24 -7.24
C TRP A 34 11.46 -7.45 -6.34
N ASN A 35 12.46 -8.31 -6.08
CA ASN A 35 12.28 -9.43 -5.16
C ASN A 35 11.95 -8.96 -3.73
N LYS A 36 12.55 -7.86 -3.28
CA LYS A 36 12.23 -7.24 -1.99
C LYS A 36 10.82 -6.64 -1.98
N GLU A 37 10.41 -5.94 -3.04
CA GLU A 37 9.04 -5.42 -3.17
C GLU A 37 7.99 -6.56 -3.22
N LEU A 38 8.25 -7.60 -4.00
CA LEU A 38 7.40 -8.79 -4.08
C LEU A 38 7.34 -9.54 -2.75
N GLY A 39 8.46 -9.69 -2.06
CA GLY A 39 8.53 -10.30 -0.72
C GLY A 39 7.66 -9.58 0.31
N SER A 40 7.42 -8.27 0.16
CA SER A 40 6.53 -7.52 1.06
C SER A 40 5.04 -7.89 0.92
N VAL A 41 4.64 -8.50 -0.20
CA VAL A 41 3.26 -8.96 -0.46
C VAL A 41 3.15 -10.49 -0.55
N TYR A 42 4.25 -11.20 -0.79
CA TYR A 42 4.33 -12.66 -0.81
C TYR A 42 4.75 -13.21 0.54
N ASN A 43 3.79 -13.84 1.20
CA ASN A 43 3.91 -14.35 2.56
C ASN A 43 4.38 -15.81 2.66
N ARG A 44 4.84 -16.42 1.56
CA ARG A 44 5.22 -17.85 1.51
C ARG A 44 6.69 -18.08 1.10
N GLY A 45 7.52 -17.03 1.10
CA GLY A 45 8.83 -17.09 0.44
C GLY A 45 8.70 -17.25 -1.08
N PHE A 46 9.76 -16.95 -1.83
CA PHE A 46 9.82 -17.30 -3.24
C PHE A 46 9.97 -18.82 -3.32
N TRP A 47 8.99 -19.51 -3.89
CA TRP A 47 9.02 -20.97 -3.90
C TRP A 47 9.99 -21.45 -4.99
N GLU A 48 11.20 -21.85 -4.60
CA GLU A 48 12.27 -22.36 -5.50
C GLU A 48 11.94 -23.72 -6.17
N GLY A 49 10.69 -24.19 -6.11
CA GLY A 49 10.39 -25.63 -6.19
C GLY A 49 9.57 -26.16 -7.36
N GLY A 50 8.85 -25.32 -8.13
CA GLY A 50 7.98 -25.70 -9.27
C GLY A 50 7.00 -26.90 -9.10
N TYR A 51 5.70 -26.74 -9.45
CA TYR A 51 4.73 -27.88 -9.56
C TYR A 51 5.13 -28.86 -10.67
N TYR A 52 6.21 -28.56 -11.40
CA TYR A 52 6.75 -29.32 -12.51
C TYR A 52 7.92 -30.23 -12.14
N LEU A 53 8.27 -30.39 -10.85
CA LEU A 53 9.49 -31.12 -10.45
C LEU A 53 9.33 -31.96 -9.17
N GLY A 54 8.17 -32.60 -8.97
CA GLY A 54 8.05 -33.82 -8.16
C GLY A 54 8.51 -33.78 -6.69
N LYS A 55 8.73 -32.60 -6.08
CA LYS A 55 9.11 -32.50 -4.67
C LYS A 55 7.87 -32.65 -3.79
N GLN A 56 7.89 -33.64 -2.90
CA GLN A 56 6.78 -33.94 -1.99
C GLN A 56 6.53 -32.78 -1.02
N LEU A 57 5.25 -32.41 -0.91
CA LEU A 57 4.71 -31.39 -0.02
C LEU A 57 4.89 -31.78 1.45
N GLY A 58 6.07 -31.51 1.99
CA GLY A 58 6.31 -31.46 3.43
C GLY A 58 6.35 -30.00 3.86
N GLU A 59 5.19 -29.40 4.07
CA GLU A 59 4.93 -28.36 5.07
C GLU A 59 3.60 -27.68 4.72
N TRP A 60 2.59 -28.15 5.43
CA TRP A 60 1.35 -27.46 5.64
C TRP A 60 1.66 -25.99 5.95
N SER A 61 1.24 -25.10 5.05
CA SER A 61 1.29 -23.65 5.26
C SER A 61 0.31 -23.29 6.37
N GLY A 62 0.78 -23.39 7.62
CA GLY A 62 0.06 -22.96 8.82
C GLY A 62 0.00 -21.44 8.89
N ALA A 63 -0.91 -20.83 8.13
CA ALA A 63 -1.62 -19.60 8.46
C ALA A 63 -2.44 -19.18 7.23
N TYR A 64 -3.76 -19.36 7.31
CA TYR A 64 -4.69 -18.74 6.38
C TYR A 64 -4.76 -17.24 6.73
N GLY A 65 -3.89 -16.43 6.15
CA GLY A 65 -3.85 -14.99 6.43
C GLY A 65 -2.66 -14.27 5.84
N SER A 66 -2.82 -12.96 5.63
CA SER A 66 -1.72 -12.07 5.21
C SER A 66 -0.70 -11.95 6.35
N GLN A 67 0.50 -12.53 6.18
CA GLN A 67 1.68 -12.27 7.03
C GLN A 67 2.39 -10.97 6.57
N SER A 68 1.62 -9.92 6.32
CA SER A 68 2.17 -8.59 6.02
C SER A 68 2.99 -8.10 7.21
N GLN A 69 4.20 -7.59 6.96
CA GLN A 69 5.05 -6.93 7.97
C GLN A 69 4.38 -5.70 8.62
N PHE A 70 3.30 -5.21 7.99
CA PHE A 70 2.54 -4.06 8.46
C PHE A 70 1.11 -4.46 8.82
N GLU A 71 0.66 -4.01 9.98
CA GLU A 71 -0.73 -4.06 10.41
C GLU A 71 -1.50 -2.89 9.79
N LYS A 72 -2.60 -3.20 9.10
CA LYS A 72 -3.45 -2.21 8.43
C LYS A 72 -4.58 -1.80 9.36
N LYS A 73 -4.52 -0.60 9.93
CA LYS A 73 -5.58 -0.05 10.79
C LYS A 73 -6.44 0.92 10.00
N PHE A 74 -7.73 0.61 9.85
CA PHE A 74 -8.67 1.51 9.22
C PHE A 74 -8.89 2.75 10.10
N ILE A 75 -8.76 3.93 9.51
CA ILE A 75 -8.89 5.20 10.25
C ILE A 75 -9.94 6.15 9.67
N GLY A 76 -10.35 5.99 8.41
CA GLY A 76 -11.33 6.91 7.83
C GLY A 76 -11.66 6.69 6.36
N THR A 77 -12.46 7.61 5.83
CA THR A 77 -12.96 7.59 4.46
C THR A 77 -12.69 8.91 3.73
N GLY A 78 -12.43 8.83 2.43
CA GLY A 78 -12.24 9.97 1.55
C GLY A 78 -13.54 10.72 1.32
N ARG A 79 -13.48 12.05 1.39
CA ARG A 79 -14.64 12.93 1.25
C ARG A 79 -14.57 13.81 0.01
N HIS A 80 -13.41 14.39 -0.28
CA HIS A 80 -13.27 15.30 -1.42
C HIS A 80 -11.82 15.32 -1.92
N TYR A 81 -11.63 15.68 -3.19
CA TYR A 81 -10.29 15.88 -3.77
C TYR A 81 -10.19 17.25 -4.45
N PHE A 82 -9.29 18.08 -3.94
CA PHE A 82 -9.00 19.40 -4.50
C PHE A 82 -7.96 19.26 -5.63
N SER A 83 -8.42 19.10 -6.87
CA SER A 83 -7.56 18.92 -8.05
C SER A 83 -6.52 20.02 -8.24
N ASN A 84 -6.88 21.27 -7.96
CA ASN A 84 -5.99 22.42 -8.18
C ASN A 84 -4.77 22.42 -7.24
N LYS A 85 -4.92 21.85 -6.03
CA LYS A 85 -3.87 21.79 -5.02
C LYS A 85 -3.27 20.40 -4.84
N LYS A 86 -3.80 19.39 -5.53
CA LYS A 86 -3.45 17.96 -5.37
C LYS A 86 -3.58 17.48 -3.92
N ILE A 87 -4.71 17.81 -3.31
CA ILE A 87 -4.96 17.57 -1.90
C ILE A 87 -6.21 16.71 -1.74
N GLY A 88 -6.09 15.64 -0.95
CA GLY A 88 -7.21 14.78 -0.55
C GLY A 88 -7.74 15.17 0.82
N GLU A 89 -9.06 15.30 0.93
CA GLU A 89 -9.79 15.47 2.19
C GLU A 89 -10.36 14.13 2.63
N PHE A 90 -10.11 13.77 3.89
CA PHE A 90 -10.60 12.56 4.52
C PHE A 90 -11.29 12.88 5.84
N LYS A 91 -12.32 12.11 6.17
CA LYS A 91 -12.95 12.14 7.48
C LYS A 91 -12.42 10.98 8.32
N LEU A 92 -11.85 11.27 9.48
CA LEU A 92 -11.42 10.24 10.42
C LEU A 92 -12.62 9.66 11.16
N GLU A 93 -12.83 8.36 11.00
CA GLU A 93 -13.91 7.60 11.63
C GLU A 93 -13.42 6.82 12.85
N ALA A 94 -12.12 6.51 12.90
CA ALA A 94 -11.47 5.78 13.98
C ALA A 94 -9.97 6.11 14.07
N GLY A 95 -9.39 5.81 15.24
CA GLY A 95 -7.96 5.93 15.46
C GLY A 95 -7.44 7.36 15.52
N GLU A 96 -6.12 7.47 15.36
CA GLU A 96 -5.38 8.71 15.26
C GLU A 96 -4.40 8.62 14.08
N LEU A 97 -4.05 9.77 13.52
CA LEU A 97 -3.04 9.89 12.47
C LEU A 97 -2.03 10.95 12.89
N LYS A 98 -0.74 10.65 12.75
CA LYS A 98 0.34 11.59 13.04
C LYS A 98 1.10 11.94 11.77
N LYS A 99 1.68 13.13 11.77
CA LYS A 99 2.65 13.53 10.76
C LYS A 99 3.84 12.56 10.82
N GLY A 100 4.21 12.02 9.66
CA GLY A 100 5.26 11.03 9.49
C GLY A 100 4.76 9.58 9.34
N ASP A 101 3.50 9.31 9.65
CA ASP A 101 2.93 7.97 9.52
C ASP A 101 2.85 7.54 8.06
N LYS A 102 2.99 6.22 7.84
CA LYS A 102 2.70 5.61 6.54
C LYS A 102 1.20 5.33 6.45
N ILE A 103 0.61 5.78 5.35
CA ILE A 103 -0.80 5.56 5.06
C ILE A 103 -0.98 4.81 3.75
N MET A 104 -2.12 4.15 3.67
CA MET A 104 -2.56 3.38 2.53
C MET A 104 -4.01 3.78 2.21
N ILE A 105 -4.23 4.24 0.98
CA ILE A 105 -5.56 4.60 0.47
C ILE A 105 -5.97 3.52 -0.53
N THR A 106 -7.19 3.02 -0.39
CA THR A 106 -7.74 2.03 -1.32
C THR A 106 -9.16 2.36 -1.74
N GLY A 107 -9.43 2.20 -3.03
CA GLY A 107 -10.72 2.50 -3.63
C GLY A 107 -10.98 1.64 -4.85
N ASN A 108 -12.24 1.43 -5.21
CA ASN A 108 -12.59 0.57 -6.35
C ASN A 108 -12.00 1.08 -7.67
N THR A 109 -11.97 2.41 -7.87
CA THR A 109 -11.42 3.05 -9.06
C THR A 109 -10.03 3.63 -8.85
N THR A 110 -9.72 4.04 -7.61
CA THR A 110 -8.43 4.62 -7.23
C THR A 110 -7.35 3.54 -7.10
N GLY A 111 -7.75 2.29 -6.85
CA GLY A 111 -6.84 1.17 -6.70
C GLY A 111 -6.14 1.22 -5.35
N PHE A 112 -4.81 1.37 -5.37
CA PHE A 112 -3.95 1.35 -4.20
C PHE A 112 -2.93 2.49 -4.27
N ILE A 113 -2.88 3.31 -3.22
CA ILE A 113 -1.90 4.38 -3.06
C ILE A 113 -1.26 4.20 -1.69
N GLU A 114 0.08 4.11 -1.65
CA GLU A 114 0.87 4.14 -0.42
C GLU A 114 1.66 5.45 -0.39
N CYS A 115 1.55 6.22 0.70
CA CYS A 115 2.34 7.43 0.88
C CYS A 115 2.65 7.68 2.36
N LYS A 116 3.59 8.59 2.60
CA LYS A 116 3.94 9.06 3.94
C LYS A 116 3.30 10.43 4.18
N VAL A 117 2.73 10.64 5.36
CA VAL A 117 2.10 11.92 5.71
C VAL A 117 3.19 12.95 6.04
N GLU A 118 3.58 13.77 5.06
CA GLU A 118 4.56 14.85 5.27
C GLU A 118 3.90 16.12 5.81
N GLU A 119 2.70 16.42 5.36
CA GLU A 119 1.89 17.55 5.80
C GLU A 119 0.51 17.06 6.22
N LEU A 120 0.07 17.51 7.39
CA LEU A 120 -1.22 17.17 7.95
C LEU A 120 -1.93 18.45 8.37
N TYR A 121 -3.09 18.68 7.77
CA TYR A 121 -4.00 19.75 8.15
C TYR A 121 -5.24 19.14 8.76
N VAL A 122 -5.62 19.62 9.94
CA VAL A 122 -6.79 19.18 10.71
C VAL A 122 -7.75 20.35 10.81
N ASN A 123 -8.96 20.18 10.29
CA ASN A 123 -10.00 21.21 10.25
C ASN A 123 -9.48 22.55 9.68
N GLY A 124 -8.62 22.48 8.66
CA GLY A 124 -8.04 23.63 7.96
C GLY A 124 -6.81 24.27 8.62
N LYS A 125 -6.31 23.75 9.74
CA LYS A 125 -5.09 24.23 10.41
C LYS A 125 -3.99 23.18 10.38
N PRO A 126 -2.71 23.55 10.21
CA PRO A 126 -1.62 22.61 10.33
C PRO A 126 -1.60 22.00 11.73
N SER A 127 -1.50 20.68 11.81
CA SER A 127 -1.44 19.95 13.08
C SER A 127 -0.53 18.74 12.93
N GLU A 128 0.12 18.33 14.01
CA GLU A 128 0.96 17.13 14.02
C GLU A 128 0.15 15.86 14.25
N LYS A 129 -1.07 16.00 14.78
CA LYS A 129 -1.94 14.90 15.17
C LYS A 129 -3.39 15.18 14.79
N ALA A 130 -4.07 14.15 14.30
CA ALA A 130 -5.49 14.12 14.03
C ALA A 130 -6.16 12.97 14.77
N VAL A 131 -7.40 13.16 15.21
CA VAL A 131 -8.16 12.16 15.98
C VAL A 131 -9.50 11.84 15.32
N LYS A 132 -10.15 10.76 15.78
CA LYS A 132 -11.51 10.41 15.35
C LYS A 132 -12.45 11.62 15.40
N GLY A 133 -13.16 11.84 14.29
CA GLY A 133 -14.12 12.94 14.13
C GLY A 133 -13.57 14.10 13.31
N ASP A 134 -12.25 14.23 13.19
CA ASP A 134 -11.62 15.32 12.44
C ASP A 134 -11.74 15.16 10.93
N LEU A 135 -11.81 16.31 10.25
CA LEU A 135 -11.57 16.41 8.81
C LEU A 135 -10.10 16.71 8.58
N ILE A 136 -9.41 15.77 7.95
CA ILE A 136 -8.01 15.91 7.62
C ILE A 136 -7.82 16.19 6.15
N THR A 137 -6.73 16.86 5.84
CA THR A 137 -6.38 17.26 4.50
C THR A 137 -4.90 17.01 4.30
N ILE A 138 -4.57 16.18 3.31
CA ILE A 138 -3.21 15.69 3.05
C ILE A 138 -2.87 15.81 1.56
N PRO A 139 -1.63 16.16 1.18
CA PRO A 139 -1.17 16.10 -0.20
C PRO A 139 -1.10 14.64 -0.68
N VAL A 140 -1.92 14.27 -1.66
CA VAL A 140 -2.00 12.90 -2.20
C VAL A 140 -2.38 12.92 -3.68
N GLU A 141 -2.16 11.79 -4.34
CA GLU A 141 -2.71 11.54 -5.66
C GLU A 141 -4.24 11.56 -5.67
N ARG A 142 -4.81 11.48 -6.86
CA ARG A 142 -6.25 11.67 -7.10
C ARG A 142 -7.07 10.58 -6.40
N ILE A 143 -7.78 10.97 -5.35
CA ILE A 143 -8.74 10.10 -4.63
C ILE A 143 -10.19 10.29 -5.12
N ARG A 144 -11.07 9.44 -4.63
CA ARG A 144 -12.52 9.50 -4.80
C ARG A 144 -13.23 9.50 -3.45
N GLU A 145 -14.48 9.92 -3.48
CA GLU A 145 -15.38 9.77 -2.35
C GLU A 145 -15.49 8.30 -1.95
N LYS A 146 -15.52 8.02 -0.64
CA LYS A 146 -15.59 6.68 -0.05
C LYS A 146 -14.33 5.81 -0.21
N ASP A 147 -13.23 6.36 -0.72
CA ASP A 147 -11.93 5.68 -0.66
C ASP A 147 -11.57 5.45 0.81
N LYS A 148 -11.07 4.26 1.13
CA LYS A 148 -10.74 3.87 2.51
C LYS A 148 -9.31 4.25 2.83
N LEU A 149 -9.12 4.86 3.99
CA LEU A 149 -7.81 5.26 4.52
C LEU A 149 -7.39 4.33 5.66
N PHE A 150 -6.16 3.82 5.55
CA PHE A 150 -5.53 2.95 6.54
C PHE A 150 -4.19 3.52 6.97
N VAL A 151 -3.84 3.35 8.25
CA VAL A 151 -2.47 3.51 8.76
C VAL A 151 -1.75 2.18 8.70
N LEU A 152 -0.49 2.20 8.29
CA LEU A 152 0.40 1.05 8.24
C LEU A 152 1.36 1.09 9.43
N ASP A 153 1.02 0.37 10.50
CA ASP A 153 1.91 0.18 11.65
C ASP A 153 2.85 -1.00 11.39
N LYS A 154 4.14 -0.83 11.69
CA LYS A 154 5.07 -1.98 11.70
C LYS A 154 4.70 -2.91 12.86
N ARG A 155 4.57 -4.20 12.59
CA ARG A 155 4.49 -5.23 13.64
C ARG A 155 5.77 -5.31 14.44
#